data_AF-A0A7X4CAX1-F1
#
_entry.id   AF-A0A7X4CAX1-F1
#
_cell.length_a   1.000
_cell.length_b   1.000
_cell.length_c   1.000
_cell.angle_alpha   90.00
_cell.angle_beta   90.00
_cell.angle_gamma   90.00
#
_symmetry.space_group_name_H-M   'P 1'
#
loop_
_entity.id
_entity.type
_entity.pdbx_description
1 polymer ?
#
loop_
_entity_poly.entity_id
_entity_poly.type
_entity_poly.pdbx_seq_one_letter_code
_entity_poly.pdbx_strand_id
1 'polypeptide(L)'
;MDLFDILAIVLTLTAGFSYLNYRFIRLPVTIGVMVIALAGSLVLHGIDLLGYHVEAQAAGWLESIDFNKTLLHGMLSFLLFAGALHVNLNDLFNQKWAIGSLATVGILLSTFLVGTFTYWVLALIGIPLSYLTCLVFGALISPTDPIAVLGLLKNAGAPKSLEVKITGESLFNDGVGVVVFLVLAEVVAGTHEPTFGYVAGLFAQEAGGGIVFGLG
;
A
#
# COMPACT_ATOMS: atom_id res chain seq x y z
N MET A 1 -10.05 15.93 -12.41
CA MET A 1 -9.91 16.79 -11.22
C MET A 1 -8.46 17.17 -11.05
N ASP A 2 -8.14 18.37 -10.59
CA ASP A 2 -6.75 18.71 -10.31
C ASP A 2 -6.27 18.02 -9.02
N LEU A 3 -4.95 17.85 -8.87
CA LEU A 3 -4.35 17.25 -7.67
C LEU A 3 -4.83 17.94 -6.38
N PHE A 4 -5.04 19.26 -6.45
CA PHE A 4 -5.53 20.05 -5.33
C PHE A 4 -6.95 19.67 -4.92
N ASP A 5 -7.85 19.44 -5.87
CA ASP A 5 -9.23 19.03 -5.59
C ASP A 5 -9.25 17.65 -4.91
N ILE A 6 -8.43 16.72 -5.41
CA ILE A 6 -8.31 15.38 -4.85
C ILE A 6 -7.80 15.46 -3.41
N LEU A 7 -6.74 16.22 -3.16
CA LEU A 7 -6.20 16.42 -1.81
C LEU A 7 -7.24 17.06 -0.89
N ALA A 8 -7.97 18.07 -1.35
CA ALA A 8 -9.00 18.73 -0.56
C ALA A 8 -10.14 17.76 -0.19
N ILE A 9 -10.61 16.95 -1.15
CA ILE A 9 -11.65 15.93 -0.91
C ILE A 9 -11.15 14.88 0.08
N VAL A 10 -9.97 14.31 -0.15
CA VAL A 10 -9.38 13.27 0.72
C VAL A 10 -9.16 13.80 2.13
N LEU A 11 -8.63 15.01 2.29
CA LEU A 11 -8.42 15.64 3.61
C LEU A 11 -9.75 15.90 4.32
N THR A 12 -10.76 16.43 3.62
CA THR A 12 -12.06 16.74 4.20
C THR A 12 -12.79 15.48 4.65
N LEU A 13 -12.82 14.45 3.80
CA LEU A 13 -13.41 13.15 4.13
C LEU A 13 -12.68 12.48 5.29
N THR A 14 -11.35 12.45 5.25
CA THR A 14 -10.52 11.85 6.32
C THR A 14 -10.72 12.59 7.64
N ALA A 15 -10.80 13.91 7.64
CA ALA A 15 -11.08 14.71 8.83
C ALA A 15 -12.48 14.42 9.40
N GLY A 16 -13.50 14.34 8.54
CA GLY A 16 -14.86 13.98 8.93
C GLY A 16 -14.95 12.58 9.53
N PHE A 17 -14.36 11.58 8.88
CA PHE A 17 -14.31 10.20 9.39
C PHE A 17 -13.49 10.09 10.67
N SER A 18 -12.39 10.83 10.78
CA SER A 18 -11.58 10.88 12.01
C SER A 18 -12.35 11.48 13.17
N TYR A 19 -13.11 12.55 12.93
CA TYR A 19 -14.01 13.13 13.94
C TYR A 19 -15.10 12.15 14.37
N LEU A 20 -15.74 11.47 13.41
CA LEU A 20 -16.77 10.47 13.70
C LEU A 20 -16.19 9.29 14.50
N ASN A 21 -15.01 8.80 14.13
CA ASN A 21 -14.28 7.78 14.88
C ASN A 21 -14.02 8.26 16.31
N TYR A 22 -13.42 9.44 16.47
CA TYR A 22 -13.11 10.00 17.79
C TYR A 22 -14.36 10.15 18.67
N ARG A 23 -15.48 10.59 18.09
CA ARG A 23 -16.71 10.84 18.83
C ARG A 23 -17.44 9.56 19.23
N PHE A 24 -17.54 8.57 18.33
CA PHE A 24 -18.44 7.42 18.50
C PHE A 24 -17.74 6.07 18.65
N ILE A 25 -16.65 5.79 17.92
CA ILE A 25 -16.07 4.44 17.81
C ILE A 25 -14.80 4.27 18.66
N ARG A 26 -13.94 5.30 18.72
CA ARG A 26 -12.70 5.38 19.51
C ARG A 26 -11.67 4.29 19.20
N LEU A 27 -11.63 3.81 17.95
CA LEU A 27 -10.57 2.91 17.47
C LEU A 27 -9.29 3.69 17.11
N PRO A 28 -8.12 3.03 17.00
CA PRO A 28 -6.95 3.61 16.37
C PRO A 28 -7.32 4.27 15.03
N VAL A 29 -6.79 5.47 14.78
CA VAL A 29 -7.30 6.38 13.73
C VAL A 29 -7.41 5.70 12.37
N THR A 30 -6.37 4.97 11.94
CA THR A 30 -6.33 4.25 10.65
C THR A 30 -7.45 3.21 10.54
N ILE A 31 -7.63 2.38 11.57
CA ILE A 31 -8.68 1.36 11.63
C ILE A 31 -10.07 2.01 11.64
N GLY A 32 -10.26 3.04 12.46
CA GLY A 32 -11.55 3.71 12.59
C GLY A 32 -11.97 4.41 11.31
N VAL A 33 -11.06 5.12 10.65
CA VAL A 33 -11.32 5.77 9.35
C VAL A 33 -11.65 4.73 8.28
N MET A 34 -10.90 3.61 8.21
CA MET A 34 -11.17 2.52 7.27
C MET A 34 -12.57 1.92 7.47
N VAL A 35 -12.94 1.59 8.71
CA VAL A 35 -14.24 0.98 9.03
C VAL A 35 -15.39 1.93 8.68
N ILE A 36 -15.25 3.22 8.99
CA ILE A 36 -16.27 4.24 8.67
C ILE A 36 -16.40 4.41 7.15
N ALA A 37 -15.27 4.49 6.43
CA ALA A 37 -15.28 4.61 4.97
C ALA A 37 -15.94 3.38 4.32
N LEU A 38 -15.64 2.17 4.81
CA LEU A 38 -16.25 0.94 4.32
C LEU A 38 -17.75 0.89 4.61
N ALA A 39 -18.16 1.23 5.84
CA ALA A 39 -19.58 1.31 6.18
C ALA A 39 -20.31 2.37 5.34
N GLY A 40 -19.69 3.52 5.11
CA GLY A 40 -20.19 4.56 4.21
C GLY A 40 -20.39 4.04 2.78
N SER A 41 -19.40 3.31 2.24
CA SER A 41 -19.50 2.68 0.93
C SER A 41 -20.67 1.69 0.83
N LEU A 42 -20.85 0.83 1.83
CA LEU A 42 -21.99 -0.10 1.90
C LEU A 42 -23.34 0.62 1.99
N VAL A 43 -23.40 1.73 2.73
CA VAL A 43 -24.61 2.57 2.81
C VAL A 43 -24.93 3.22 1.48
N LEU A 44 -23.92 3.73 0.76
CA LEU A 44 -24.10 4.30 -0.58
C LEU A 44 -24.64 3.25 -1.56
N HIS A 45 -24.07 2.04 -1.55
CA HIS A 45 -24.56 0.94 -2.36
C HIS A 45 -26.00 0.53 -1.96
N GLY A 46 -26.32 0.53 -0.66
CA GLY A 46 -27.68 0.29 -0.18
C GLY A 46 -28.70 1.36 -0.60
N ILE A 47 -28.28 2.63 -0.71
CA ILE A 47 -29.11 3.73 -1.22
C ILE A 47 -29.37 3.57 -2.73
N ASP A 48 -28.39 3.04 -3.46
CA ASP A 48 -28.53 2.73 -4.90
C ASP A 48 -29.63 1.68 -5.13
N LEU A 49 -29.71 0.66 -4.27
CA LEU A 49 -30.80 -0.33 -4.28
C LEU A 49 -32.20 0.29 -4.03
N LEU A 50 -32.27 1.46 -3.40
CA LEU A 50 -33.51 2.20 -3.17
C LEU A 50 -33.90 3.10 -4.37
N GLY A 51 -33.14 3.06 -5.48
CA GLY A 51 -33.43 3.75 -6.73
C GLY A 51 -32.81 5.14 -6.87
N TYR A 52 -32.07 5.60 -5.87
CA TYR A 52 -31.27 6.81 -5.97
C TYR A 52 -29.92 6.44 -6.58
N HIS A 53 -29.70 6.76 -7.86
CA HIS A 53 -28.52 6.37 -8.65
C HIS A 53 -27.23 7.11 -8.21
N VAL A 54 -26.89 6.99 -6.93
CA VAL A 54 -25.77 7.69 -6.29
C VAL A 54 -24.45 6.99 -6.63
N GLU A 55 -24.46 5.69 -6.92
CA GLU A 55 -23.27 4.92 -7.27
C GLU A 55 -22.67 5.41 -8.58
N ALA A 56 -23.49 5.66 -9.61
CA ALA A 56 -23.03 6.17 -10.89
C ALA A 56 -22.35 7.54 -10.79
N GLN A 57 -22.86 8.42 -9.91
CA GLN A 57 -22.30 9.74 -9.70
C GLN A 57 -20.96 9.67 -8.92
N ALA A 58 -20.87 8.78 -7.93
CA ALA A 58 -19.63 8.52 -7.21
C ALA A 58 -18.57 7.87 -8.10
N ALA A 59 -18.96 6.92 -8.96
CA ALA A 59 -18.07 6.25 -9.91
C ALA A 59 -17.47 7.25 -10.91
N GLY A 60 -18.27 8.16 -11.46
CA GLY A 60 -17.78 9.19 -12.37
C GLY A 60 -16.76 10.14 -11.74
N TRP A 61 -16.84 10.38 -10.42
CA TRP A 61 -15.83 11.15 -9.70
C TRP A 61 -14.54 10.34 -9.52
N LEU A 62 -14.65 9.05 -9.18
CA LEU A 62 -13.49 8.15 -9.06
C LEU A 62 -12.74 7.97 -10.39
N GLU A 63 -13.45 7.81 -11.50
CA GLU A 63 -12.84 7.66 -12.83
C GLU A 63 -12.07 8.92 -13.28
N SER A 64 -12.42 10.09 -12.71
CA SER A 64 -11.71 11.34 -12.97
C SER A 64 -10.36 11.45 -12.23
N ILE A 65 -10.06 10.50 -11.35
CA ILE A 65 -8.83 10.40 -10.57
C ILE A 65 -7.91 9.37 -11.21
N ASP A 66 -6.75 9.83 -11.67
CA ASP A 66 -5.65 8.94 -12.04
C ASP A 66 -4.97 8.46 -10.75
N PHE A 67 -5.41 7.31 -10.24
CA PHE A 67 -4.88 6.70 -9.02
C PHE A 67 -3.41 6.30 -9.16
N ASN A 68 -2.97 5.86 -10.34
CA ASN A 68 -1.58 5.48 -10.57
C ASN A 68 -0.67 6.71 -10.40
N LYS A 69 -1.02 7.81 -11.05
CA LYS A 69 -0.24 9.06 -10.94
C LYS A 69 -0.33 9.67 -9.54
N THR A 70 -1.52 9.69 -8.96
CA THR A 70 -1.76 10.41 -7.70
C THR A 70 -1.23 9.64 -6.49
N LEU A 71 -1.57 8.35 -6.37
CA LEU A 71 -1.17 7.53 -5.22
C LEU A 71 0.26 7.02 -5.36
N LEU A 72 0.58 6.32 -6.47
CA LEU A 72 1.86 5.61 -6.59
C LEU A 72 3.02 6.57 -6.87
N HIS A 73 2.86 7.50 -7.81
CA HIS A 73 3.94 8.43 -8.15
C HIS A 73 3.97 9.67 -7.23
N GLY A 74 2.80 10.16 -6.83
CA GLY A 74 2.66 11.34 -5.97
C GLY A 74 2.81 11.01 -4.49
N MET A 75 1.74 10.50 -3.87
CA MET A 75 1.63 10.38 -2.41
C MET A 75 2.64 9.41 -1.81
N LEU A 76 2.85 8.25 -2.43
CA LEU A 76 3.71 7.21 -1.89
C LEU A 76 5.15 7.68 -1.72
N SER A 77 5.69 8.43 -2.68
CA SER A 77 7.02 9.05 -2.59
C SER A 77 7.16 9.92 -1.34
N PHE A 78 6.15 10.74 -1.03
CA PHE A 78 6.14 11.57 0.18
C PHE A 78 5.98 10.74 1.46
N LEU A 79 5.17 9.68 1.44
CA LEU A 79 4.99 8.78 2.58
C LEU A 79 6.27 8.01 2.92
N LEU A 80 6.95 7.48 1.90
CA LEU A 80 8.24 6.80 2.04
C LEU A 80 9.32 7.74 2.57
N PHE A 81 9.37 8.97 2.04
CA PHE A 81 10.29 9.99 2.52
C PHE A 81 10.02 10.37 3.99
N ALA A 82 8.76 10.59 4.34
CA ALA A 82 8.36 10.89 5.72
C ALA A 82 8.68 9.72 6.68
N GLY A 83 8.50 8.48 6.23
CA GLY A 83 8.90 7.27 6.97
C GLY A 83 10.40 7.22 7.21
N ALA A 84 11.21 7.50 6.19
CA ALA A 84 12.67 7.50 6.26
C ALA A 84 13.23 8.55 7.23
N LEU A 85 12.61 9.74 7.32
CA LEU A 85 13.08 10.84 8.19
C LEU A 85 13.14 10.49 9.68
N HIS A 86 12.36 9.49 10.12
CA HIS A 86 12.30 9.09 11.53
C HIS A 86 13.26 7.95 11.89
N VAL A 87 14.05 7.44 10.92
CA VAL A 87 14.91 6.27 11.08
C VAL A 87 16.37 6.65 11.29
N ASN A 88 17.02 6.04 12.28
CA ASN A 88 18.46 6.17 12.47
C ASN A 88 19.23 5.29 11.48
N LEU A 89 19.97 5.91 10.57
CA LEU A 89 20.75 5.21 9.53
C LEU A 89 21.79 4.24 10.11
N ASN A 90 22.47 4.59 11.21
CA ASN A 90 23.48 3.72 11.81
C ASN A 90 22.86 2.43 12.35
N ASP A 91 21.70 2.54 13.02
CA ASP A 91 20.98 1.38 13.52
C ASP A 91 20.45 0.49 12.39
N LEU A 92 20.04 1.11 11.28
CA LEU A 92 19.62 0.42 10.06
C LEU A 92 20.75 -0.38 9.42
N PHE A 93 21.94 0.24 9.28
CA PHE A 93 23.12 -0.43 8.73
C PHE A 93 23.59 -1.61 9.59
N ASN A 94 23.43 -1.52 10.91
CA ASN A 94 23.72 -2.62 11.84
C ASN A 94 22.80 -3.83 11.64
N GLN A 95 21.61 -3.65 11.08
CA GLN A 95 20.61 -4.70 10.84
C GLN A 95 20.32 -4.96 9.36
N LYS A 96 21.14 -4.41 8.45
CA LYS A 96 20.90 -4.40 6.99
C LYS A 96 20.58 -5.77 6.37
N TRP A 97 21.21 -6.83 6.85
CA TRP A 97 21.01 -8.18 6.31
C TRP A 97 19.65 -8.77 6.67
N ALA A 98 19.22 -8.55 7.91
CA ALA A 98 17.90 -9.00 8.38
C ALA A 98 16.79 -8.17 7.71
N ILE A 99 16.95 -6.85 7.68
CA ILE A 99 15.98 -5.94 7.07
C ILE A 99 15.88 -6.20 5.57
N GLY A 100 17.01 -6.28 4.88
CA GLY A 100 17.04 -6.54 3.44
C GLY A 100 16.42 -7.87 3.06
N SER A 101 16.68 -8.95 3.83
CA SER A 101 16.09 -10.26 3.53
C SER A 101 14.58 -10.29 3.78
N LEU A 102 14.10 -9.67 4.86
CA LEU A 102 12.65 -9.58 5.12
C LEU A 102 11.95 -8.72 4.05
N ALA A 103 12.48 -7.54 3.75
CA ALA A 103 11.87 -6.62 2.80
C ALA A 103 11.90 -7.11 1.35
N THR A 104 12.82 -8.01 0.98
CA THR A 104 12.90 -8.57 -0.39
C THR A 104 12.31 -9.97 -0.47
N VAL A 105 12.97 -10.95 0.14
CA VAL A 105 12.54 -12.36 0.10
C VAL A 105 11.17 -12.52 0.77
N GLY A 106 10.93 -11.82 1.88
CA GLY A 106 9.63 -11.83 2.55
C GLY A 106 8.51 -11.29 1.65
N ILE A 107 8.74 -10.18 0.95
CA ILE A 107 7.73 -9.61 0.03
C ILE A 107 7.47 -10.52 -1.16
N LEU A 108 8.51 -11.07 -1.80
CA LEU A 108 8.34 -12.01 -2.91
C LEU A 108 7.59 -13.28 -2.49
N LEU A 109 7.95 -13.83 -1.33
CA LEU A 109 7.29 -15.00 -0.77
C LEU A 109 5.84 -14.69 -0.40
N SER A 110 5.58 -13.57 0.28
CA SER A 110 4.23 -13.13 0.66
C SER A 110 3.36 -12.91 -0.57
N THR A 111 3.89 -12.26 -1.61
CA THR A 111 3.21 -12.03 -2.89
C THR A 111 2.79 -13.34 -3.52
N PHE A 112 3.71 -14.30 -3.59
CA PHE A 112 3.46 -15.61 -4.17
C PHE A 112 2.43 -16.40 -3.35
N LEU A 113 2.58 -16.43 -2.02
CA LEU A 113 1.68 -17.17 -1.13
C LEU A 113 0.26 -16.58 -1.14
N VAL A 114 0.13 -15.26 -0.97
CA VAL A 114 -1.16 -14.55 -0.98
C VAL A 114 -1.81 -14.66 -2.35
N GLY A 115 -1.06 -14.45 -3.44
CA GLY A 115 -1.59 -14.55 -4.79
C GLY A 115 -2.04 -15.97 -5.15
N THR A 116 -1.26 -16.98 -4.79
CA THR A 116 -1.62 -18.39 -4.98
C THR A 116 -2.86 -18.77 -4.16
N PHE A 117 -2.88 -18.38 -2.89
CA PHE A 117 -4.04 -18.62 -2.03
C PHE A 117 -5.30 -17.96 -2.60
N THR A 118 -5.20 -16.70 -3.02
CA THR A 118 -6.29 -15.94 -3.64
C THR A 118 -6.80 -16.63 -4.90
N TYR A 119 -5.91 -17.09 -5.78
CA TYR A 119 -6.27 -17.82 -6.99
C TYR A 119 -7.10 -19.08 -6.69
N TRP A 120 -6.66 -19.89 -5.73
CA TRP A 120 -7.38 -21.11 -5.35
C TRP A 120 -8.74 -20.83 -4.71
N VAL A 121 -8.81 -19.85 -3.80
CA VAL A 121 -10.07 -19.47 -3.14
C VAL A 121 -11.09 -18.96 -4.16
N LEU A 122 -10.67 -18.10 -5.09
CA LEU A 122 -11.55 -17.56 -6.11
C LEU A 122 -12.01 -18.64 -7.11
N ALA A 123 -11.11 -19.56 -7.49
CA ALA A 123 -11.47 -20.71 -8.30
C ALA A 123 -12.53 -21.60 -7.63
N LEU A 124 -12.45 -21.80 -6.31
CA LEU A 124 -13.44 -22.57 -5.55
C LEU A 124 -14.82 -21.89 -5.49
N ILE A 125 -14.87 -20.56 -5.47
CA ILE A 125 -16.11 -19.77 -5.43
C ILE A 125 -16.66 -19.53 -6.86
N GLY A 126 -15.95 -20.00 -7.89
CA GLY A 126 -16.38 -19.89 -9.29
C GLY A 126 -16.11 -18.54 -9.93
N ILE A 127 -15.15 -17.78 -9.40
CA ILE A 127 -14.71 -16.48 -9.95
C ILE A 127 -13.45 -16.71 -10.80
N PRO A 128 -13.54 -16.66 -12.15
CA PRO A 128 -12.42 -16.97 -13.02
C PRO A 128 -11.50 -15.75 -13.16
N LEU A 129 -10.50 -15.65 -12.29
CA LEU A 129 -9.44 -14.66 -12.36
C LEU A 129 -8.13 -15.29 -12.83
N SER A 130 -7.35 -14.55 -13.62
CA SER A 130 -6.04 -15.03 -14.06
C SER A 130 -5.09 -15.14 -12.87
N TYR A 131 -4.16 -16.10 -12.93
CA TYR A 131 -3.16 -16.28 -11.87
C TYR A 131 -2.28 -15.03 -11.70
N LEU A 132 -1.92 -14.36 -12.81
CA LEU A 132 -1.15 -13.12 -12.78
C LEU A 132 -1.91 -11.98 -12.09
N THR A 133 -3.22 -11.86 -12.32
CA THR A 133 -4.05 -10.87 -11.61
C THR A 133 -4.09 -11.15 -10.10
N CYS A 134 -4.10 -12.42 -9.69
CA CYS A 134 -4.03 -12.79 -8.28
C CYS A 134 -2.64 -12.48 -7.69
N LEU A 135 -1.56 -12.62 -8.46
CA LEU A 135 -0.22 -12.20 -8.04
C LEU A 135 -0.09 -10.68 -7.92
N VAL A 136 -0.71 -9.90 -8.82
CA VAL A 136 -0.79 -8.43 -8.69
C VAL A 136 -1.47 -8.06 -7.37
N PHE A 137 -2.57 -8.72 -7.03
CA PHE A 137 -3.24 -8.54 -5.74
C PHE A 137 -2.34 -8.93 -4.55
N GLY A 138 -1.61 -10.04 -4.66
CA GLY A 138 -0.61 -10.45 -3.67
C GLY A 138 0.46 -9.39 -3.46
N ALA A 139 1.01 -8.81 -4.53
CA ALA A 139 2.02 -7.76 -4.48
C ALA A 139 1.48 -6.47 -3.85
N LEU A 140 0.22 -6.13 -4.13
CA LEU A 140 -0.45 -4.95 -3.57
C LEU A 140 -0.61 -5.02 -2.05
N ILE A 141 -0.83 -6.22 -1.48
CA ILE A 141 -1.14 -6.42 -0.06
C ILE A 141 0.08 -6.91 0.75
N SER A 142 1.14 -7.32 0.08
CA SER A 142 2.34 -7.83 0.77
C SER A 142 3.09 -6.80 1.61
N PRO A 143 3.22 -5.51 1.20
CA PRO A 143 3.79 -4.47 2.04
C PRO A 143 3.00 -4.30 3.34
N THR A 144 3.73 -4.12 4.45
CA THR A 144 3.15 -4.04 5.80
C THR A 144 3.40 -2.67 6.44
N ASP A 145 2.39 -2.15 7.15
CA ASP A 145 2.48 -0.90 7.93
C ASP A 145 2.74 -1.21 9.42
N PRO A 146 3.90 -0.83 9.98
CA PRO A 146 4.27 -1.14 11.34
C PRO A 146 3.68 -0.14 12.34
N ILE A 147 3.12 0.99 11.91
CA ILE A 147 2.75 2.11 12.79
C ILE A 147 1.78 1.66 13.89
N ALA A 148 0.79 0.85 13.52
CA ALA A 148 -0.20 0.33 14.47
C ALA A 148 0.43 -0.58 15.54
N VAL A 149 1.42 -1.39 15.16
CA VAL A 149 2.06 -2.37 16.05
C VAL A 149 3.18 -1.75 16.87
N LEU A 150 3.90 -0.77 16.32
CA LEU A 150 5.04 -0.12 16.97
C LEU A 150 4.63 0.60 18.25
N GLY A 151 3.46 1.24 18.26
CA GLY A 151 2.91 1.88 19.47
C GLY A 151 2.63 0.88 20.59
N LEU A 152 2.15 -0.32 20.26
CA LEU A 152 1.90 -1.39 21.22
C LEU A 152 3.21 -2.01 21.72
N LEU A 153 4.17 -2.25 20.83
CA LEU A 153 5.48 -2.82 21.17
C LEU A 153 6.28 -1.90 22.09
N LYS A 154 6.23 -0.58 21.88
CA LYS A 154 6.84 0.41 22.77
C LYS A 154 6.25 0.34 24.18
N ASN A 155 4.92 0.27 24.28
CA ASN A 155 4.24 0.14 25.56
C ASN A 155 4.54 -1.21 26.25
N ALA A 156 4.83 -2.26 25.48
CA ALA A 156 5.21 -3.57 25.98
C ALA A 156 6.71 -3.71 26.34
N GLY A 157 7.53 -2.66 26.18
CA GLY A 157 8.94 -2.68 26.52
C GLY A 157 9.82 -3.45 25.52
N ALA A 158 9.45 -3.47 24.23
CA ALA A 158 10.22 -4.14 23.20
C ALA A 158 11.67 -3.61 23.11
N PRO A 159 12.66 -4.48 22.81
CA PRO A 159 14.04 -4.03 22.59
C PRO A 159 14.14 -3.06 21.41
N LYS A 160 14.97 -2.02 21.52
CA LYS A 160 15.25 -1.08 20.42
C LYS A 160 15.66 -1.76 19.12
N SER A 161 16.37 -2.90 19.20
CA SER A 161 16.77 -3.67 18.03
C SER A 161 15.57 -4.28 17.27
N LEU A 162 14.48 -4.60 17.96
CA LEU A 162 13.25 -5.08 17.33
C LEU A 162 12.49 -3.93 16.67
N GLU A 163 12.42 -2.78 17.33
CA GLU A 163 11.82 -1.57 16.75
C GLU A 163 12.52 -1.15 15.45
N VAL A 164 13.86 -1.16 15.44
CA VAL A 164 14.66 -0.85 14.25
C VAL A 164 14.42 -1.86 13.14
N LYS A 165 14.38 -3.16 13.46
CA LYS A 165 14.11 -4.20 12.46
C LYS A 165 12.74 -4.06 11.83
N ILE A 166 11.71 -3.83 12.64
CA ILE A 166 10.33 -3.68 12.15
C ILE A 166 10.19 -2.39 11.32
N THR A 167 10.66 -1.26 11.85
CA THR A 167 10.58 0.01 11.12
C THR A 167 11.38 -0.02 9.82
N GLY A 168 12.57 -0.62 9.85
CA GLY A 168 13.41 -0.76 8.67
C GLY A 168 12.84 -1.73 7.65
N GLU A 169 12.34 -2.89 8.08
CA GLU A 169 11.64 -3.84 7.20
C GLU A 169 10.52 -3.14 6.44
N SER A 170 9.65 -2.44 7.15
CA SER A 170 8.51 -1.80 6.51
C SER A 170 8.89 -0.65 5.57
N LEU A 171 9.92 0.14 5.93
CA LEU A 171 10.41 1.21 5.06
C LEU A 171 10.89 0.69 3.70
N PHE A 172 11.59 -0.45 3.67
CA PHE A 172 12.07 -1.04 2.42
C PHE A 172 11.01 -1.91 1.74
N ASN A 173 10.10 -2.54 2.50
CA ASN A 173 9.08 -3.42 1.95
C ASN A 173 8.13 -2.66 1.01
N ASP A 174 7.81 -1.40 1.33
CA ASP A 174 6.92 -0.57 0.51
C ASP A 174 7.57 -0.29 -0.84
N GLY A 175 8.86 0.09 -0.85
CA GLY A 175 9.61 0.33 -2.08
C GLY A 175 9.75 -0.92 -2.95
N VAL A 176 10.10 -2.06 -2.36
CA VAL A 176 10.20 -3.33 -3.08
C VAL A 176 8.82 -3.77 -3.60
N GLY A 177 7.78 -3.65 -2.77
CA GLY A 177 6.41 -4.02 -3.12
C GLY A 177 5.88 -3.25 -4.31
N VAL A 178 6.16 -1.94 -4.40
CA VAL A 178 5.80 -1.11 -5.56
C VAL A 178 6.44 -1.60 -6.83
N VAL A 179 7.74 -1.90 -6.81
CA VAL A 179 8.44 -2.43 -7.99
C VAL A 179 7.83 -3.76 -8.43
N VAL A 180 7.57 -4.67 -7.49
CA VAL A 180 6.93 -5.97 -7.79
C VAL A 180 5.52 -5.76 -8.36
N PHE A 181 4.74 -4.85 -7.77
CA PHE A 181 3.39 -4.51 -8.23
C PHE A 181 3.40 -3.94 -9.65
N LEU A 182 4.24 -2.95 -9.93
CA LEU A 182 4.31 -2.29 -11.24
C LEU A 182 4.69 -3.28 -12.33
N VAL A 183 5.72 -4.12 -12.09
CA VAL A 183 6.13 -5.16 -13.04
C VAL A 183 4.98 -6.12 -13.33
N LEU A 184 4.31 -6.64 -12.29
CA LEU A 184 3.20 -7.58 -12.50
C LEU A 184 2.00 -6.92 -13.19
N ALA A 185 1.72 -5.66 -12.87
CA ALA A 185 0.63 -4.90 -13.49
C ALA A 185 0.88 -4.65 -14.98
N GLU A 186 2.11 -4.28 -15.36
CA GLU A 186 2.51 -4.06 -16.76
C GLU A 186 2.44 -5.33 -17.61
N VAL A 187 2.79 -6.47 -17.00
CA VAL A 187 2.71 -7.80 -17.61
C VAL A 187 1.26 -8.20 -17.84
N VAL A 188 0.38 -7.97 -16.85
CA VAL A 188 -1.06 -8.21 -16.99
C VAL A 188 -1.67 -7.29 -18.06
N ALA A 189 -1.19 -6.05 -18.17
CA ALA A 189 -1.61 -5.11 -19.21
C ALA A 189 -1.08 -5.47 -20.61
N GLY A 190 -0.20 -6.47 -20.73
CA GLY A 190 0.39 -6.89 -22.00
C GLY A 190 1.39 -5.89 -22.59
N THR A 191 1.88 -4.95 -21.78
CA THR A 191 2.79 -3.88 -22.24
C THR A 191 4.24 -4.36 -22.33
N HIS A 192 4.65 -5.27 -21.45
CA HIS A 192 6.01 -5.80 -21.37
C HIS A 192 5.99 -7.29 -21.00
N GLU A 193 6.93 -8.06 -21.56
CA GLU A 193 7.19 -9.42 -21.06
C GLU A 193 8.04 -9.34 -19.78
N PRO A 194 7.74 -10.17 -18.75
CA PRO A 194 8.48 -10.21 -17.48
C PRO A 194 9.86 -10.85 -17.67
N THR A 195 10.73 -10.19 -18.40
CA THR A 195 12.10 -10.64 -18.60
C THR A 195 12.94 -10.20 -17.40
N PHE A 196 13.82 -11.08 -16.92
CA PHE A 196 14.74 -10.77 -15.81
C PHE A 196 15.48 -9.44 -16.01
N GLY A 197 15.93 -9.15 -17.23
CA GLY A 197 16.61 -7.89 -17.56
C GLY A 197 15.71 -6.65 -17.42
N TYR A 198 14.43 -6.76 -17.72
CA TYR A 198 13.47 -5.66 -17.54
C TYR A 198 13.23 -5.38 -16.06
N VAL A 199 12.96 -6.41 -15.27
CA VAL A 199 12.75 -6.30 -13.82
C VAL A 199 14.00 -5.75 -13.12
N ALA A 200 15.18 -6.26 -13.47
CA ALA A 200 16.44 -5.76 -12.94
C ALA A 200 16.71 -4.31 -13.37
N GLY A 201 16.35 -3.94 -14.61
CA GLY A 201 16.47 -2.57 -15.11
C GLY A 201 15.54 -1.60 -14.37
N LEU A 202 14.27 -1.96 -14.19
CA LEU A 202 13.30 -1.16 -13.45
C LEU A 202 13.75 -0.98 -11.99
N PHE A 203 14.15 -2.06 -11.33
CA PHE A 203 14.67 -2.00 -9.96
C PHE A 203 15.93 -1.13 -9.87
N ALA A 204 16.86 -1.26 -10.82
CA ALA A 204 18.07 -0.44 -10.86
C ALA A 204 17.76 1.04 -11.12
N GLN A 205 16.76 1.34 -11.94
CA GLN A 205 16.30 2.71 -12.17
C GLN A 205 15.66 3.31 -10.92
N GLU A 206 14.74 2.59 -10.28
CA GLU A 206 14.05 3.08 -9.08
C GLU A 206 15.00 3.20 -7.88
N ALA A 207 15.76 2.15 -7.57
CA ALA A 207 16.70 2.16 -6.46
C ALA A 207 17.91 3.08 -6.73
N GLY A 208 18.47 3.02 -7.95
CA GLY A 208 19.62 3.84 -8.35
C GLY A 208 19.26 5.32 -8.48
N GLY A 209 18.11 5.63 -9.08
CA GLY A 209 17.57 6.99 -9.14
C GLY A 209 17.36 7.56 -7.75
N GLY A 210 16.74 6.80 -6.84
CA GLY A 210 16.58 7.19 -5.44
C GLY A 210 17.91 7.50 -4.74
N ILE A 211 18.95 6.69 -4.97
CA ILE A 211 20.29 6.94 -4.39
C ILE A 211 20.92 8.21 -4.98
N VAL A 212 20.89 8.39 -6.30
CA VAL A 212 21.52 9.53 -6.97
C VAL A 212 20.88 10.85 -6.53
N PHE A 213 19.55 10.91 -6.52
CA PHE A 213 18.83 12.12 -6.12
C PHE A 213 18.77 12.31 -4.61
N GLY A 214 18.89 11.25 -3.81
CA GLY A 214 18.88 11.33 -2.34
C GLY A 214 20.23 11.71 -1.71
N LEU A 215 21.34 11.60 -2.44
CA LEU A 215 22.68 11.99 -1.99
C LEU A 215 23.04 13.46 -2.31
N GLY A 216 22.20 14.16 -3.08
CA GLY A 216 22.35 15.59 -3.40
C GLY A 216 21.46 16.46 -2.53
#